data_AF-A0A090VHD1-F1
#
_entry.id   AF-A0A090VHD1-F1
#
_cell.length_a   1.000
_cell.length_b   1.000
_cell.length_c   1.000
_cell.angle_alpha   90.00
_cell.angle_beta   90.00
_cell.angle_gamma   90.00
#
_symmetry.space_group_name_H-M   'P 1'
#
loop_
_entity.id
_entity.type
_entity.pdbx_description
1 polymer ?
#
loop_
_entity_poly.entity_id
_entity_poly.type
_entity_poly.pdbx_seq_one_letter_code
_entity_poly.pdbx_strand_id
1 'polypeptide(L)'
;MSKYTEDDLREELKTKEYEYGFFTDIESETFPIGLNEDIVRAISKKKDEPQWMTDWRLEAFKVWKEMAEQNGRMLDIQNQIFKL
;
A
#
# COMPACT_ATOMS: atom_id res chain seq x y z
N MET A 1 -48.20 -22.77 18.07
CA MET A 1 -47.22 -22.11 17.18
C MET A 1 -47.58 -20.63 17.14
N SER A 2 -47.02 -19.80 18.02
CA SER A 2 -47.32 -18.36 17.98
C SER A 2 -46.68 -17.77 16.73
N LYS A 3 -47.49 -17.05 15.96
CA LYS A 3 -46.99 -16.22 14.86
C LYS A 3 -46.23 -15.07 15.51
N TYR A 4 -44.92 -15.00 15.29
CA TYR A 4 -44.14 -13.81 15.62
C TYR A 4 -44.80 -12.59 14.96
N THR A 5 -45.07 -11.55 15.73
CA THR A 5 -45.56 -10.27 15.20
C THR A 5 -44.38 -9.35 14.90
N GLU A 6 -44.58 -8.38 14.01
CA GLU A 6 -43.53 -7.42 13.61
C GLU A 6 -43.01 -6.62 14.81
N ASP A 7 -43.87 -6.36 15.79
CA ASP A 7 -43.49 -5.70 17.04
C ASP A 7 -42.56 -6.56 17.92
N ASP A 8 -42.76 -7.88 17.98
CA ASP A 8 -41.87 -8.78 18.73
C ASP A 8 -40.44 -8.78 18.15
N LEU A 9 -40.33 -8.81 16.82
CA LEU A 9 -39.06 -8.75 16.10
C LEU A 9 -38.35 -7.42 16.32
N ARG A 10 -39.11 -6.32 16.42
CA ARG A 10 -38.57 -4.98 16.64
C ARG A 10 -37.94 -4.82 18.01
N GLU A 11 -38.58 -5.34 19.05
CA GLU A 11 -38.01 -5.33 20.40
C GLU A 11 -36.76 -6.20 20.51
N GLU A 12 -36.74 -7.36 19.83
CA GLU A 12 -35.58 -8.26 19.85
C GLU A 12 -34.35 -7.67 19.13
N LEU A 13 -34.55 -6.83 18.11
CA LEU A 13 -33.47 -6.17 17.37
C LEU A 13 -32.95 -4.89 18.05
N LYS A 14 -33.71 -4.27 18.96
CA LYS A 14 -33.26 -3.06 19.67
C LYS A 14 -32.07 -3.32 20.60
N THR A 15 -31.97 -4.53 21.14
CA THR A 15 -30.96 -4.91 22.14
C THR A 15 -29.89 -5.86 21.60
N LYS A 16 -30.08 -6.41 20.39
CA LYS A 16 -29.07 -7.27 19.75
C LYS A 16 -27.95 -6.42 19.17
N GLU A 17 -26.76 -6.57 19.74
CA GLU A 17 -25.53 -6.08 19.14
C GLU A 17 -25.15 -6.95 17.92
N TYR A 18 -24.53 -6.32 16.93
CA TYR A 18 -24.11 -7.01 15.71
C TYR A 18 -22.89 -7.89 15.98
N GLU A 19 -23.10 -9.20 16.11
CA GLU A 19 -22.05 -10.15 16.53
C GLU A 19 -21.03 -10.52 15.44
N TYR A 20 -21.24 -10.11 14.18
CA TYR A 20 -20.49 -10.61 13.03
C TYR A 20 -19.63 -9.53 12.37
N GLY A 21 -18.58 -9.07 13.05
CA GLY A 21 -17.57 -8.19 12.45
C GLY A 21 -16.50 -8.96 11.66
N PHE A 22 -16.21 -8.55 10.43
CA PHE A 22 -15.00 -9.00 9.72
C PHE A 22 -13.81 -8.18 10.24
N PHE A 23 -12.90 -8.82 10.96
CA PHE A 23 -11.58 -8.26 11.27
C PHE A 23 -10.50 -9.20 10.74
N THR A 24 -9.38 -8.64 10.33
CA THR A 24 -8.20 -9.39 9.92
C THR A 24 -7.01 -8.66 10.47
N ASP A 25 -6.23 -9.34 11.30
CA ASP A 25 -4.96 -8.83 11.75
C ASP A 25 -4.01 -8.80 10.55
N ILE A 26 -3.62 -7.59 10.13
CA ILE A 26 -2.66 -7.40 9.04
C ILE A 26 -1.29 -7.23 9.69
N GLU A 27 -0.40 -8.19 9.46
CA GLU A 27 1.01 -8.01 9.78
C GLU A 27 1.60 -6.95 8.84
N SER A 28 2.21 -5.91 9.42
CA SER A 28 2.90 -4.85 8.69
C SER A 28 4.36 -4.81 9.13
N GLU A 29 5.26 -4.79 8.15
CA GLU A 29 6.69 -4.62 8.37
C GLU A 29 7.16 -3.35 7.66
N THR A 30 7.88 -2.51 8.39
CA THR A 30 8.33 -1.21 7.90
C THR A 30 9.80 -1.28 7.49
N PHE A 31 10.10 -0.86 6.27
CA PHE A 31 11.48 -0.68 5.80
C PHE A 31 12.01 0.70 6.22
N PRO A 32 13.34 0.89 6.32
CA PRO A 32 13.94 2.18 6.58
C PRO A 32 13.49 3.27 5.60
N ILE A 33 13.56 4.52 6.03
CA ILE A 33 13.22 5.67 5.19
C ILE A 33 14.21 5.76 4.02
N GLY A 34 13.68 5.81 2.80
CA GLY A 34 14.45 5.86 1.55
C GLY A 34 14.35 4.57 0.74
N LEU A 35 14.78 4.62 -0.52
CA LEU A 35 14.78 3.48 -1.43
C LEU A 35 16.16 3.31 -2.05
N ASN A 36 16.74 2.13 -1.90
CA ASN A 36 18.01 1.74 -2.50
C ASN A 36 17.95 0.27 -2.96
N GLU A 37 18.98 -0.21 -3.64
CA GLU A 37 19.01 -1.59 -4.16
C GLU A 37 18.93 -2.64 -3.04
N ASP A 38 19.52 -2.39 -1.87
CA ASP A 38 19.50 -3.34 -0.75
C ASP A 38 18.08 -3.51 -0.20
N ILE A 39 17.30 -2.42 -0.12
CA ILE A 39 15.89 -2.44 0.26
C ILE A 39 15.06 -3.19 -0.79
N VAL A 40 15.32 -2.97 -2.08
CA VAL A 40 14.64 -3.71 -3.16
C VAL A 40 14.91 -5.22 -3.05
N ARG A 41 16.15 -5.62 -2.77
CA ARG A 41 16.53 -7.02 -2.55
C ARG A 41 15.88 -7.58 -1.27
N ALA A 42 15.84 -6.81 -0.20
CA ALA A 42 15.21 -7.21 1.06
C ALA A 42 13.70 -7.43 0.91
N ILE A 43 13.00 -6.55 0.19
CA ILE A 43 11.57 -6.70 -0.15
C ILE A 43 11.34 -7.97 -0.96
N SER A 44 12.17 -8.21 -1.99
CA SER A 44 12.03 -9.37 -2.87
C SER A 44 12.26 -10.68 -2.11
N LYS A 45 13.30 -10.72 -1.26
CA LYS A 45 13.58 -11.86 -0.37
C LYS A 45 12.46 -12.10 0.64
N LYS A 46 11.90 -11.04 1.24
CA LYS A 46 10.79 -11.16 2.20
C LYS A 46 9.55 -11.77 1.57
N LYS A 47 9.31 -11.47 0.29
CA LYS A 47 8.18 -11.98 -0.49
C LYS A 47 8.44 -13.34 -1.13
N ASP A 48 9.59 -13.95 -0.88
CA ASP A 48 10.02 -15.22 -1.48
C ASP A 48 9.88 -15.21 -3.02
N GLU A 49 10.29 -14.08 -3.62
CA GLU A 49 10.17 -13.89 -5.06
C GLU A 49 11.26 -14.67 -5.81
N PRO A 50 10.95 -15.20 -7.01
CA PRO A 50 11.95 -15.82 -7.87
C PRO A 50 12.97 -14.78 -8.38
N GLN A 51 14.19 -15.22 -8.68
CA GLN A 51 15.31 -14.34 -9.06
C GLN A 51 14.97 -13.35 -10.18
N TRP A 52 14.23 -13.78 -11.20
CA TRP A 52 13.84 -12.92 -12.32
C TRP A 52 12.99 -11.72 -11.89
N MET A 53 12.18 -11.87 -10.83
CA MET A 53 11.37 -10.79 -10.29
C MET A 53 12.24 -9.79 -9.53
N THR A 54 13.22 -10.28 -8.76
CA THR A 54 14.23 -9.43 -8.12
C THR A 54 14.97 -8.59 -9.16
N ASP A 55 15.42 -9.21 -10.24
CA ASP A 55 16.16 -8.55 -11.32
C ASP A 55 15.29 -7.49 -12.01
N TRP A 56 14.02 -7.81 -12.29
CA TRP A 56 13.05 -6.86 -12.85
C TRP A 56 12.83 -5.65 -11.93
N ARG A 57 12.69 -5.86 -10.62
CA ARG A 57 12.57 -4.76 -9.64
C ARG A 57 13.80 -3.86 -9.63
N LEU A 58 14.99 -4.43 -9.74
CA LEU A 58 16.25 -3.68 -9.78
C LEU A 58 16.38 -2.86 -11.06
N GLU A 59 15.97 -3.41 -12.21
CA GLU A 59 15.93 -2.66 -13.48
C GLU A 59 14.94 -1.50 -13.40
N ALA A 60 13.73 -1.74 -12.91
CA ALA A 60 12.73 -0.70 -12.70
C ALA A 60 13.22 0.41 -11.76
N PHE A 61 13.94 0.05 -10.68
CA PHE A 61 14.53 1.01 -9.76
C PHE A 61 15.58 1.90 -10.45
N LYS A 62 16.44 1.34 -11.32
CA LYS A 62 17.42 2.11 -12.09
C LYS A 62 16.75 3.11 -13.02
N VAL A 63 15.76 2.67 -13.79
CA VAL A 63 15.00 3.53 -14.70
C VAL A 63 14.31 4.65 -13.92
N TRP A 64 13.64 4.32 -12.80
CA TRP A 64 13.00 5.31 -11.95
C TRP A 64 13.99 6.35 -11.41
N LYS A 65 15.18 5.93 -10.99
CA LYS A 65 16.22 6.82 -10.48
C LYS A 65 16.69 7.80 -11.57
N GLU A 66 16.94 7.31 -12.78
CA GLU A 66 17.33 8.16 -13.91
C GLU A 66 16.23 9.17 -14.27
N MET A 67 14.97 8.75 -14.28
CA MET A 67 13.83 9.65 -14.50
C MET A 67 13.72 10.72 -13.41
N ALA A 68 13.92 10.35 -12.14
CA ALA A 68 13.87 11.29 -11.02
C ALA A 68 14.97 12.36 -11.14
N GLU A 69 16.19 11.94 -11.48
CA GLU A 69 17.31 12.87 -11.74
C GLU A 69 17.03 13.79 -12.92
N GLN A 70 16.45 13.28 -14.02
CA GLN A 70 16.07 14.08 -15.18
C GLN A 70 14.97 15.10 -14.86
N ASN A 71 13.94 14.70 -14.11
CA ASN A 71 12.85 15.59 -13.71
C ASN A 71 13.35 16.70 -12.79
N GLY A 72 14.25 16.38 -11.85
CA GLY A 72 14.92 17.39 -11.02
C GLY A 72 15.67 18.41 -11.87
N ARG A 73 16.48 17.94 -12.83
CA ARG A 73 17.18 18.82 -13.77
C ARG A 73 16.24 19.67 -14.61
N MET A 74 15.11 19.12 -15.05
CA MET A 74 14.12 19.88 -15.82
C MET A 74 13.51 21.02 -15.00
N LEU A 75 13.18 20.75 -13.73
CA LEU A 75 12.63 21.74 -12.81
C LEU A 75 13.64 22.87 -12.53
N ASP A 76 14.93 22.53 -12.37
CA ASP A 76 16.00 23.52 -12.19
C ASP A 76 16.16 24.44 -13.40
N ILE A 77 16.11 23.89 -14.63
CA ILE A 77 16.19 24.67 -15.87
C ILE A 77 14.97 25.60 -16.01
N GLN A 78 13.76 25.10 -15.75
CA GLN A 78 12.55 25.93 -15.79
C GLN A 78 12.66 27.10 -14.79
N ASN A 79 13.10 26.84 -13.57
CA ASN A 79 13.27 27.87 -12.55
C ASN A 79 14.34 28.92 -12.91
N GLN A 80 15.35 28.57 -13.72
CA GLN A 80 16.34 29.51 -14.25
C GLN A 80 15.77 30.35 -15.40
N ILE A 81 15.00 29.75 -16.30
CA ILE A 81 14.40 30.43 -17.47
C ILE A 81 13.34 31.45 -17.05
N PHE A 82 12.48 31.11 -16.09
CA PHE A 82 11.39 31.98 -15.64
C PHE A 82 11.79 33.05 -14.60
N LYS A 83 13.08 33.12 -14.22
CA LYS A 83 13.64 34.13 -13.30
C LYS A 83 14.39 35.27 -14.01
N LEU A 84 14.40 35.31 -15.33
CA LEU A 84 14.85 36.44 -16.18
C LEU A 84 13.65 37.18 -16.76
#